data_AF-A0A354M625-F1
#
_entry.id   AF-A0A354M625-F1
#
_cell.length_a   1.000
_cell.length_b   1.000
_cell.length_c   1.000
_cell.angle_alpha   90.00
_cell.angle_beta   90.00
_cell.angle_gamma   90.00
#
_symmetry.space_group_name_H-M   'P 1'
#
loop_
_entity.id
_entity.type
_entity.pdbx_description
1 polymer ?
#
loop_
_entity_poly.entity_id
_entity_poly.type
_entity_poly.pdbx_seq_one_letter_code
_entity_poly.pdbx_strand_id
1 'polypeptide(L)'
;METNEKKEFINDNIIYKKTLSISGIIYLAIAIVIFFGNTLIQGENTSLKMAMMIAGSIFAIIGLVKIMAGKKRIVYKANGCPMKKCDLYFDNHEMHRLQQSLENKRFDVLPKLKPAEGNKAGIKLNLFISEDKKYASAQVLQFIPFDYEPVSAPISFYDEDVVALTQAIPDSK
;
A
#
# COMPACT_ATOMS: atom_id res chain seq x y z
N MET A 1 -7.39 -12.34 -0.63
CA MET A 1 -5.99 -11.88 -0.50
C MET A 1 -5.77 -10.84 0.61
N GLU A 2 -6.82 -10.29 1.25
CA GLU A 2 -6.68 -9.32 2.37
C GLU A 2 -6.16 -9.89 3.70
N THR A 3 -6.13 -11.20 3.85
CA THR A 3 -5.89 -11.84 5.16
C THR A 3 -4.40 -11.99 5.52
N ASN A 4 -3.50 -12.02 4.55
CA ASN A 4 -2.05 -12.22 4.80
C ASN A 4 -1.31 -10.92 5.09
N GLU A 5 -1.62 -9.81 4.40
CA GLU A 5 -0.92 -8.53 4.67
C GLU A 5 -1.21 -7.96 6.06
N LYS A 6 -2.39 -8.23 6.62
CA LYS A 6 -2.77 -7.75 7.96
C LYS A 6 -2.04 -8.46 9.10
N LYS A 7 -1.47 -9.64 8.84
CA LYS A 7 -0.69 -10.40 9.81
C LYS A 7 0.80 -10.06 9.77
N GLU A 8 1.31 -9.59 8.62
CA GLU A 8 2.73 -9.27 8.42
C GLU A 8 3.20 -7.99 9.16
N PHE A 9 2.30 -7.11 9.61
CA PHE A 9 2.70 -5.86 10.26
C PHE A 9 1.69 -5.35 11.29
N ILE A 10 2.09 -5.27 12.57
CA ILE A 10 1.23 -4.83 13.68
C ILE A 10 1.76 -3.51 14.24
N ASN A 11 1.56 -2.40 13.53
CA ASN A 11 1.82 -1.06 14.08
C ASN A 11 0.54 -0.21 14.04
N ASP A 12 0.06 0.18 15.22
CA ASP A 12 -1.16 0.98 15.41
C ASP A 12 -1.11 2.39 14.80
N ASN A 13 0.08 2.86 14.45
CA ASN A 13 0.32 4.14 13.80
C ASN A 13 0.16 4.09 12.28
N ILE A 14 0.00 2.91 11.67
CA ILE A 14 -0.18 2.75 10.23
C ILE A 14 -1.61 2.28 9.94
N ILE A 15 -2.29 2.97 9.03
CA ILE A 15 -3.66 2.65 8.65
C ILE A 15 -3.78 2.46 7.14
N TYR A 16 -4.63 1.51 6.74
CA TYR A 16 -4.97 1.27 5.34
C TYR A 16 -6.19 2.11 4.97
N LYS A 17 -5.98 3.15 4.18
CA LYS A 17 -7.07 4.00 3.67
C LYS A 17 -7.43 3.59 2.25
N LYS A 18 -8.71 3.27 2.02
CA LYS A 18 -9.22 3.01 0.67
C LYS A 18 -9.32 4.34 -0.07
N THR A 19 -8.63 4.44 -1.19
CA THR A 19 -8.75 5.61 -2.07
C THR A 19 -9.90 5.41 -3.05
N LEU A 20 -10.68 6.47 -3.26
CA LEU A 20 -11.71 6.48 -4.31
C LEU A 20 -11.02 6.38 -5.67
N SER A 21 -11.45 5.44 -6.49
CA SER A 21 -10.93 5.29 -7.85
C SER A 21 -11.42 6.45 -8.71
N ILE A 22 -10.51 7.35 -9.08
CA ILE A 22 -10.81 8.50 -9.96
C ILE A 22 -11.47 8.01 -11.27
N SER A 23 -10.95 6.92 -11.84
CA SER A 23 -11.54 6.32 -13.03
C SER A 23 -12.99 5.86 -12.82
N GLY A 24 -13.33 5.31 -11.64
CA GLY A 24 -14.70 4.92 -11.32
C GLY A 24 -15.63 6.12 -11.17
N ILE A 25 -15.14 7.24 -10.62
CA ILE A 25 -15.88 8.51 -10.53
C ILE A 25 -16.20 9.05 -11.94
N ILE A 26 -15.25 8.97 -12.88
CA ILE A 26 -15.44 9.42 -14.27
C ILE A 26 -16.57 8.62 -14.96
N TYR A 27 -16.58 7.29 -14.84
CA TYR A 27 -17.66 6.49 -15.43
C TYR A 27 -19.03 6.81 -14.82
N LEU A 28 -19.09 7.10 -13.52
CA LEU A 28 -20.32 7.50 -12.87
C LEU A 28 -20.82 8.86 -13.37
N ALA A 29 -19.91 9.83 -13.58
CA ALA A 29 -20.24 11.12 -14.16
C ALA A 29 -20.78 10.98 -15.60
N ILE A 30 -20.16 10.13 -16.43
CA ILE A 30 -20.65 9.83 -17.78
C ILE A 30 -22.06 9.23 -17.74
N ALA A 31 -22.31 8.29 -16.82
CA ALA A 31 -23.64 7.70 -16.67
C ALA A 31 -24.70 8.76 -16.31
N ILE A 32 -24.38 9.68 -15.39
CA ILE A 32 -25.28 10.79 -15.03
C ILE A 32 -25.58 11.67 -16.23
N VAL A 33 -24.56 12.02 -17.03
CA VAL A 33 -24.74 12.82 -18.27
C VAL A 33 -25.63 12.09 -19.27
N ILE A 34 -25.47 10.77 -19.44
CA ILE A 34 -26.32 9.97 -20.33
C ILE A 34 -27.77 9.96 -19.84
N PHE A 35 -28.00 9.74 -18.54
CA PHE A 35 -29.34 9.74 -17.98
C PHE A 35 -30.03 11.10 -18.09
N PHE A 36 -29.29 12.19 -17.84
CA PHE A 36 -29.82 13.54 -17.99
C PHE A 36 -30.07 13.89 -19.47
N GLY A 37 -29.16 13.53 -20.37
CA GLY A 37 -29.36 13.70 -21.81
C GLY A 37 -30.58 12.92 -22.32
N ASN A 38 -30.84 11.75 -21.75
CA ASN A 38 -32.00 10.92 -22.09
C ASN A 38 -33.35 11.61 -21.72
N THR A 39 -33.39 12.47 -20.71
CA THR A 39 -34.62 13.23 -20.36
C THR A 39 -34.95 14.32 -21.38
N LEU A 40 -33.98 14.76 -22.18
CA LEU A 40 -34.16 15.82 -23.18
C LEU A 40 -34.67 15.29 -24.53
N ILE A 41 -34.65 13.97 -24.74
CA ILE A 41 -35.11 13.36 -25.99
C ILE A 41 -36.65 13.40 -26.04
N GLN A 42 -37.22 13.95 -27.10
CA GLN A 42 -38.67 13.99 -27.34
C GLN A 42 -39.16 12.64 -27.89
N GLY A 43 -40.36 12.24 -27.50
CA GLY A 43 -40.95 10.94 -27.83
C GLY A 43 -40.90 9.96 -26.65
N GLU A 44 -42.02 9.31 -26.38
CA GLU A 44 -42.11 8.24 -25.39
C GLU A 44 -41.59 6.93 -26.01
N ASN A 45 -40.76 6.20 -25.28
CA ASN A 45 -40.36 4.82 -25.61
C ASN A 45 -39.63 4.59 -26.96
N THR A 46 -38.83 5.56 -27.44
CA THR A 46 -37.99 5.37 -28.63
C THR A 46 -36.85 4.36 -28.38
N SER A 47 -36.43 3.63 -29.41
CA SER A 47 -35.25 2.73 -29.38
C SER A 47 -33.99 3.44 -28.88
N LEU A 48 -33.79 4.71 -29.25
CA LEU A 48 -32.68 5.54 -28.76
C LEU A 48 -32.71 5.75 -27.24
N LYS A 49 -33.89 6.01 -26.65
CA LYS A 49 -34.04 6.16 -25.19
C LYS A 49 -33.71 4.85 -24.47
N MET A 50 -34.21 3.73 -24.98
CA MET A 50 -33.88 2.41 -24.43
C MET A 50 -32.38 2.11 -24.52
N ALA A 51 -31.76 2.40 -25.67
CA ALA A 51 -30.32 2.23 -25.85
C ALA A 51 -29.50 3.12 -24.89
N MET A 52 -29.89 4.37 -24.69
CA MET A 52 -29.25 5.28 -23.73
C MET A 52 -29.40 4.80 -22.28
N MET A 53 -30.57 4.27 -21.89
CA MET A 53 -30.75 3.69 -20.55
C MET A 53 -29.86 2.47 -20.32
N ILE A 54 -29.74 1.58 -21.31
CA ILE A 54 -28.85 0.42 -21.24
C ILE A 54 -27.39 0.89 -21.13
N ALA A 55 -26.97 1.81 -22.00
CA ALA A 55 -25.61 2.35 -21.98
C ALA A 55 -25.28 3.04 -20.64
N GLY A 56 -26.18 3.91 -20.15
CA GLY A 56 -26.02 4.57 -18.85
C GLY A 56 -25.93 3.58 -17.69
N SER A 57 -26.73 2.51 -17.72
CA SER A 57 -26.70 1.45 -16.71
C SER A 57 -25.37 0.68 -16.73
N ILE A 58 -24.85 0.35 -17.91
CA ILE A 58 -23.55 -0.31 -18.06
C ILE A 58 -22.44 0.57 -17.47
N PHE A 59 -22.40 1.85 -17.82
CA PHE A 59 -21.40 2.78 -17.27
C PHE A 59 -21.53 2.97 -15.76
N ALA A 60 -22.75 3.03 -15.23
CA ALA A 60 -22.99 3.10 -13.79
C ALA A 60 -22.43 1.87 -13.06
N ILE A 61 -22.72 0.66 -13.56
CA ILE A 61 -22.21 -0.60 -12.98
C ILE A 61 -20.68 -0.62 -13.02
N ILE A 62 -20.06 -0.28 -14.15
CA ILE A 62 -18.59 -0.21 -14.29
C ILE A 62 -18.00 0.80 -13.29
N GLY A 63 -18.62 1.97 -13.15
CA GLY A 63 -18.20 3.01 -12.20
C GLY A 63 -18.24 2.52 -10.75
N LEU A 64 -19.35 1.91 -10.34
CA LEU A 64 -19.54 1.32 -9.01
C LEU A 64 -18.50 0.24 -8.71
N VAL A 65 -18.31 -0.71 -9.65
CA VAL A 65 -17.31 -1.78 -9.50
C VAL A 65 -15.90 -1.19 -9.37
N LYS A 66 -15.53 -0.20 -10.20
CA LYS A 66 -14.20 0.43 -10.11
C LYS A 66 -13.98 1.24 -8.83
N ILE A 67 -15.02 1.88 -8.28
CA ILE A 67 -14.94 2.55 -6.98
C ILE A 67 -14.71 1.51 -5.88
N MET A 68 -15.44 0.39 -5.92
CA MET A 68 -15.25 -0.71 -4.97
C MET A 68 -13.89 -1.39 -5.12
N ALA A 69 -13.35 -1.49 -6.33
CA ALA A 69 -12.00 -1.98 -6.60
C ALA A 69 -10.90 -0.92 -6.35
N GLY A 70 -11.24 0.21 -5.72
CA GLY A 70 -10.30 1.28 -5.40
C GLY A 70 -9.09 0.77 -4.59
N LYS A 71 -7.90 1.22 -4.99
CA LYS A 71 -6.64 0.80 -4.37
C LYS A 71 -6.60 1.24 -2.91
N LYS A 72 -6.12 0.35 -2.05
CA LYS A 72 -5.76 0.71 -0.67
C LYS A 72 -4.41 1.40 -0.69
N ARG A 73 -4.32 2.54 -0.02
CA ARG A 73 -3.05 3.20 0.28
C ARG A 73 -2.75 3.03 1.76
N ILE A 74 -1.48 2.85 2.05
CA ILE A 74 -0.96 2.81 3.41
C ILE A 74 -0.67 4.25 3.78
N VAL A 75 -1.20 4.73 4.91
CA VAL A 75 -1.01 6.09 5.37
C VAL A 75 -0.64 6.12 6.85
N TYR A 76 0.15 7.12 7.24
CA TYR A 76 0.49 7.39 8.63
C TYR A 76 -0.73 7.97 9.35
N LYS A 77 -1.12 7.38 10.47
CA LYS A 77 -2.38 7.70 11.18
C LYS A 77 -2.44 9.14 11.69
N ALA A 78 -1.31 9.70 12.13
CA ALA A 78 -1.29 11.01 12.77
C ALA A 78 -1.61 12.17 11.80
N ASN A 79 -1.10 12.13 10.58
CA ASN A 79 -1.23 13.21 9.60
C ASN A 79 -1.89 12.76 8.27
N GLY A 80 -2.17 11.47 8.09
CA GLY A 80 -2.71 10.92 6.86
C GLY A 80 -1.72 10.86 5.69
N CYS A 81 -0.42 11.07 5.94
CA CYS A 81 0.60 11.08 4.90
C CYS A 81 0.74 9.69 4.27
N PRO A 82 0.74 9.57 2.92
CA PRO A 82 0.98 8.30 2.25
C PRO A 82 2.34 7.70 2.64
N MET A 83 2.40 6.37 2.71
CA MET A 83 3.61 5.63 3.03
C MET A 83 3.96 4.65 1.92
N LYS A 84 5.25 4.46 1.69
CA LYS A 84 5.81 3.46 0.78
C LYS A 84 6.29 2.25 1.60
N LYS A 85 5.91 1.05 1.15
CA LYS A 85 6.43 -0.22 1.67
C LYS A 85 7.74 -0.54 0.94
N CYS A 86 8.78 -0.88 1.67
CA CYS A 86 10.07 -1.35 1.16
C CYS A 86 10.44 -2.63 1.93
N ASP A 87 10.67 -3.72 1.20
CA ASP A 87 11.00 -5.01 1.79
C ASP A 87 12.46 -5.34 1.45
N LEU A 88 13.30 -5.52 2.47
CA LEU A 88 14.70 -5.93 2.31
C LEU A 88 14.88 -7.36 2.84
N TYR A 89 15.71 -8.15 2.18
CA TYR A 89 15.92 -9.56 2.50
C TYR A 89 17.38 -9.83 2.86
N PHE A 90 17.59 -10.45 4.02
CA PHE A 90 18.92 -10.71 4.59
C PHE A 90 19.08 -12.18 4.96
N ASP A 91 20.34 -12.62 5.10
CA ASP A 91 20.69 -13.95 5.60
C ASP A 91 20.20 -14.16 7.04
N ASN A 92 19.83 -15.39 7.40
CA ASN A 92 19.38 -15.77 8.75
C ASN A 92 20.39 -15.45 9.86
N HIS A 93 21.70 -15.48 9.56
CA HIS A 93 22.73 -15.19 10.55
C HIS A 93 22.83 -13.69 10.91
N GLU A 94 22.24 -12.81 10.09
CA GLU A 94 22.30 -11.36 10.29
C GLU A 94 21.17 -10.83 11.20
N MET A 95 20.30 -11.70 11.75
CA MET A 95 19.11 -11.29 12.52
C MET A 95 19.44 -10.39 13.69
N HIS A 96 20.36 -10.86 14.54
CA HIS A 96 20.72 -10.16 15.75
C HIS A 96 21.41 -8.82 15.41
N ARG A 97 22.27 -8.81 14.39
CA ARG A 97 22.95 -7.59 13.93
C ARG A 97 21.96 -6.57 13.36
N LEU A 98 20.96 -7.04 12.61
CA LEU A 98 19.89 -6.21 12.07
C LEU A 98 19.02 -5.60 13.18
N GLN A 99 18.54 -6.41 14.13
CA GLN A 99 17.73 -5.93 15.25
C GLN A 99 18.48 -4.90 16.09
N GLN A 100 19.73 -5.20 16.45
CA GLN A 100 20.57 -4.25 17.19
C GLN A 100 20.85 -2.97 16.40
N SER A 101 21.04 -3.06 15.08
CA SER A 101 21.22 -1.88 14.23
C SER A 101 19.97 -0.98 14.25
N LEU A 102 18.77 -1.56 14.18
CA LEU A 102 17.52 -0.81 14.23
C LEU A 102 17.26 -0.20 15.61
N GLU A 103 17.47 -0.96 16.69
CA GLU A 103 17.29 -0.49 18.07
C GLU A 103 18.25 0.65 18.41
N ASN A 104 19.51 0.53 17.99
CA ASN A 104 20.53 1.56 18.21
C ASN A 104 20.53 2.66 17.15
N LYS A 105 19.58 2.66 16.20
CA LYS A 105 19.47 3.64 15.11
C LYS A 105 20.74 3.76 14.23
N ARG A 106 21.48 2.65 14.09
CA ARG A 106 22.73 2.56 13.33
C ARG A 106 22.48 2.02 11.92
N PHE A 107 21.89 2.86 11.07
CA PHE A 107 21.47 2.44 9.73
C PHE A 107 22.64 2.22 8.76
N ASP A 108 23.84 2.74 9.06
CA ASP A 108 25.06 2.55 8.26
C ASP A 108 25.50 1.08 8.10
N VAL A 109 24.94 0.20 8.92
CA VAL A 109 25.18 -1.24 8.91
C VAL A 109 24.30 -1.94 7.87
N LEU A 110 23.11 -1.40 7.54
CA LEU A 110 22.14 -2.05 6.64
C LEU A 110 22.73 -2.41 5.26
N PRO A 111 23.47 -1.53 4.56
CA PRO A 111 24.09 -1.87 3.28
C PRO A 111 25.20 -2.93 3.39
N LYS A 112 25.73 -3.15 4.60
CA LYS A 112 26.85 -4.07 4.86
C LYS A 112 26.37 -5.45 5.30
N LEU A 113 25.07 -5.61 5.57
CA LEU A 113 24.49 -6.90 5.93
C LEU A 113 24.46 -7.81 4.70
N LYS A 114 24.69 -9.11 4.94
CA LYS A 114 24.64 -10.09 3.87
C LYS A 114 23.20 -10.23 3.34
N PRO A 115 22.95 -9.98 2.05
CA PRO A 115 21.63 -10.18 1.47
C PRO A 115 21.27 -11.67 1.47
N ALA A 116 19.98 -11.99 1.47
CA ALA A 116 19.53 -13.38 1.38
C ALA A 116 19.97 -14.01 0.04
N GLU A 117 20.63 -15.17 0.09
CA GLU A 117 21.00 -15.93 -1.10
C GLU A 117 19.87 -16.91 -1.49
N GLY A 118 19.46 -16.92 -2.77
CA GLY A 118 18.47 -17.88 -3.29
C GLY A 118 17.00 -17.51 -3.05
N ASN A 119 16.18 -18.46 -2.59
CA ASN A 119 14.71 -18.40 -2.55
C ASN A 119 14.11 -17.47 -1.46
N LYS A 120 14.82 -16.41 -1.04
CA LYS A 120 14.41 -15.49 0.04
C LYS A 120 14.23 -16.15 1.41
N ALA A 121 14.59 -17.43 1.57
CA ALA A 121 14.63 -18.10 2.86
C ALA A 121 15.66 -17.37 3.75
N GLY A 122 15.19 -16.72 4.80
CA GLY A 122 16.01 -15.73 5.50
C GLY A 122 15.18 -14.80 6.37
N ILE A 123 15.69 -13.58 6.51
CA ILE A 123 15.08 -12.52 7.29
C ILE A 123 14.53 -11.48 6.33
N LYS A 124 13.32 -11.02 6.61
CA LYS A 124 12.68 -9.94 5.89
C LYS A 124 12.56 -8.73 6.80
N LEU A 125 13.08 -7.60 6.36
CA LEU A 125 12.85 -6.31 6.98
C LEU A 125 11.72 -5.61 6.22
N ASN A 126 10.55 -5.52 6.84
CA ASN A 126 9.44 -4.72 6.35
C ASN A 126 9.62 -3.27 6.81
N LEU A 127 9.79 -2.34 5.87
CA LEU A 127 9.89 -0.91 6.13
C LEU A 127 8.69 -0.19 5.54
N PHE A 128 8.11 0.73 6.31
CA PHE A 128 7.13 1.69 5.84
C PHE A 128 7.67 3.09 6.07
N ILE A 129 7.85 3.86 5.01
CA ILE A 129 8.42 5.22 5.07
C ILE A 129 7.37 6.19 4.55
N SER A 130 7.08 7.26 5.30
CA SER A 130 6.17 8.32 4.85
C SER A 130 6.77 9.13 3.70
N GLU A 131 5.93 9.62 2.79
CA GLU A 131 6.40 10.42 1.64
C GLU A 131 7.04 11.74 2.08
N ASP A 132 6.63 12.29 3.22
CA ASP A 132 7.24 13.48 3.83
C ASP A 132 8.58 13.20 4.55
N LYS A 133 9.00 11.92 4.63
CA LYS A 133 10.20 11.45 5.31
C LYS A 133 10.27 11.86 6.79
N LYS A 134 9.13 12.06 7.45
CA LYS A 134 9.04 12.41 8.89
C LYS A 134 8.75 11.22 9.78
N TYR A 135 8.22 10.14 9.23
CA TYR A 135 7.89 8.94 9.97
C TYR A 135 8.29 7.70 9.18
N ALA A 136 8.93 6.75 9.86
CA ALA A 136 9.11 5.42 9.33
C ALA A 136 8.83 4.38 10.41
N SER A 137 8.46 3.19 9.98
CA SER A 137 8.40 2.04 10.87
C SER A 137 9.06 0.83 10.23
N ALA A 138 9.81 0.10 11.04
CA ALA A 138 10.52 -1.10 10.65
C ALA A 138 10.06 -2.28 11.49
N GLN A 139 9.92 -3.44 10.86
CA GLN A 139 9.71 -4.70 11.57
C GLN A 139 10.54 -5.80 10.93
N VAL A 140 11.19 -6.59 11.79
CA VAL A 140 11.96 -7.76 11.38
C VAL A 140 11.06 -8.99 11.44
N LEU A 141 11.04 -9.74 10.34
CA LEU A 141 10.34 -11.01 10.20
C LEU A 141 11.34 -12.10 9.84
N GLN A 142 11.10 -13.30 10.36
CA GLN A 142 11.89 -14.49 10.03
C GLN A 142 11.05 -15.42 9.17
N PHE A 143 11.68 -15.99 8.14
CA PHE A 143 11.09 -17.06 7.38
C PHE A 143 11.02 -18.33 8.24
N ILE A 144 9.80 -18.76 8.54
CA ILE A 144 9.49 -20.11 8.99
C ILE A 144 9.02 -20.94 7.78
N PRO A 145 8.98 -22.27 7.83
CA PRO A 145 8.53 -23.07 6.69
C PRO A 145 7.19 -22.55 6.15
N PHE A 146 7.22 -22.08 4.90
CA PHE A 146 6.09 -21.56 4.12
C PHE A 146 5.53 -20.18 4.49
N ASP A 147 6.06 -19.47 5.50
CA ASP A 147 5.56 -18.12 5.85
C ASP A 147 6.62 -17.22 6.55
N TYR A 148 6.34 -15.91 6.65
CA TYR A 148 7.15 -14.98 7.45
C TYR A 148 6.41 -14.58 8.71
N GLU A 149 7.04 -14.79 9.86
CA GLU A 149 6.49 -14.38 11.15
C GLU A 149 7.30 -13.23 11.77
N PRO A 150 6.62 -12.26 12.44
CA PRO A 150 7.30 -11.18 13.12
C PRO A 150 8.08 -11.72 14.32
N VAL A 151 9.39 -11.47 14.33
CA VAL A 151 10.28 -11.85 15.45
C VAL A 151 10.51 -10.71 16.44
N SER A 152 9.98 -9.52 16.13
CA SER A 152 10.13 -8.30 16.94
C SER A 152 8.91 -7.41 16.81
N ALA A 153 8.70 -6.58 17.84
CA ALA A 153 7.74 -5.48 17.76
C ALA A 153 8.21 -4.45 16.70
N PRO A 154 7.29 -3.74 16.03
CA PRO A 154 7.68 -2.70 15.10
C PRO A 154 8.35 -1.53 15.82
N ILE A 155 9.48 -1.10 15.30
CA ILE A 155 10.23 0.06 15.76
C ILE A 155 9.78 1.26 14.92
N SER A 156 9.56 2.40 15.58
CA SER A 156 9.15 3.65 14.91
C SER A 156 10.29 4.66 14.96
N PHE A 157 10.52 5.32 13.84
CA PHE A 157 11.56 6.33 13.65
C PHE A 157 10.94 7.65 13.21
N TYR A 158 11.59 8.77 13.56
CA TYR A 158 11.07 10.10 13.32
C TYR A 158 12.16 11.03 12.75
N ASP A 159 11.74 11.95 11.89
CA ASP A 159 12.55 13.06 11.34
C ASP A 159 13.95 12.64 10.86
N GLU A 160 15.02 13.05 11.55
CA GLU A 160 16.40 12.80 11.14
C GLU A 160 16.73 11.31 10.99
N ASP A 161 16.18 10.46 11.87
CA ASP A 161 16.37 9.01 11.81
C ASP A 161 15.80 8.44 10.50
N VAL A 162 14.68 8.99 10.02
CA VAL A 162 14.01 8.55 8.79
C VAL A 162 14.83 8.93 7.57
N VAL A 163 15.44 10.11 7.59
CA VAL A 163 16.35 10.56 6.51
C VAL A 163 17.57 9.66 6.43
N ALA A 164 18.21 9.38 7.57
CA ALA A 164 19.36 8.48 7.65
C ALA A 164 19.01 7.05 7.20
N LEU A 165 17.85 6.54 7.64
CA LEU A 165 17.33 5.24 7.22
C LEU A 165 17.09 5.21 5.69
N THR A 166 16.48 6.25 5.13
CA THR A 166 16.19 6.32 3.69
C THR A 166 17.48 6.34 2.85
N GLN A 167 18.55 6.97 3.34
CA GLN A 167 19.86 6.99 2.67
C GLN A 167 20.59 5.65 2.76
N ALA A 168 20.37 4.88 3.82
CA ALA A 168 20.99 3.58 4.03
C ALA A 168 20.30 2.44 3.27
N ILE A 169 19.10 2.66 2.74
CA ILE A 169 18.39 1.65 1.97
C ILE A 169 18.87 1.73 0.52
N PRO A 170 19.35 0.61 -0.08
CA PRO A 170 19.64 0.58 -1.51
C PRO A 170 18.33 0.86 -2.27
N ASP A 171 18.33 1.91 -3.10
CA ASP A 171 17.16 2.42 -3.81
C ASP A 171 16.43 1.26 -4.52
N SER A 172 15.29 0.82 -3.97
CA SER A 172 14.46 -0.21 -4.61
C SER A 172 13.71 0.47 -5.75
N LYS A 173 14.36 0.55 -6.90
CA LYS A 173 13.81 1.11 -8.14
C LYS A 173 12.56 0.36 -8.58
#